data_AF-A0A2N2D2M9-F1
#
_entry.id   AF-A0A2N2D2M9-F1
#
_cell.length_a   1.000
_cell.length_b   1.000
_cell.length_c   1.000
_cell.angle_alpha   90.00
_cell.angle_beta   90.00
_cell.angle_gamma   90.00
#
_symmetry.space_group_name_H-M   'P 1'
#
loop_
_entity.id
_entity.type
_entity.pdbx_description
1 polymer ?
#
loop_
_entity_poly.entity_id
_entity_poly.type
_entity_poly.pdbx_seq_one_letter_code
_entity_poly.pdbx_strand_id
1 'polypeptide(L)'
;MDGMKYFKTIFGLAIFLAILGLGSASGAVTAERKPINHVFLISVGGLNREGFVSNSAPNMKYLMMEGAASDKTLAIRSDTMEAAETSLLTGALADAHKHLTANDKVEVESIFDVLKRNGRSILVVDGTGGKLSSFAYGEKEYKQLEARSSSQQIMDEAYKSFSQNKPFFSYFYIDDCTDALLRQDQDAYYHAIRNFDTQLGIFVKRLKDSGLYDKSLIIVTSARSTSPSNLVPLIIYGPGCNVNSGMSGAMTIDVASTICRLIGLEAPASSRGIPIYGSLQLSEEERQNLASTWIKDLQKDRQANWNMNFRLEDELSRTIRQMSSIKEEKQSVFDFAGEREQLIIGLKSKITVERAAWCGFVVVMLAGYVLEYVLLKKKFLLFK
;
A
#
# COMPACT_ATOMS: atom_id res chain seq x y z
N MET A 1 19.14 84.72 -0.59
CA MET A 1 18.12 84.23 0.37
C MET A 1 17.45 82.92 -0.09
N ASP A 2 18.02 82.20 -1.08
CA ASP A 2 17.38 81.02 -1.68
C ASP A 2 17.98 79.67 -1.26
N GLY A 3 19.24 79.60 -0.81
CA GLY A 3 19.86 78.34 -0.38
C GLY A 3 19.18 77.69 0.84
N MET A 4 18.59 78.50 1.72
CA MET A 4 17.94 78.03 2.95
C MET A 4 16.51 77.50 2.71
N LYS A 5 15.89 77.83 1.57
CA LYS A 5 14.61 77.24 1.16
C LYS A 5 14.82 75.84 0.59
N TYR A 6 15.82 75.65 -0.28
CA TYR A 6 16.13 74.33 -0.86
C TYR A 6 16.57 73.30 0.19
N PHE A 7 17.32 73.70 1.21
CA PHE A 7 17.73 72.79 2.29
C PHE A 7 16.53 72.26 3.10
N LYS A 8 15.53 73.11 3.39
CA LYS A 8 14.29 72.68 4.07
C LYS A 8 13.42 71.78 3.20
N THR A 9 13.36 72.02 1.90
CA THR A 9 12.58 71.19 0.98
C THR A 9 13.22 69.81 0.77
N ILE A 10 14.55 69.73 0.68
CA ILE A 10 15.28 68.46 0.54
C ILE A 10 15.24 67.66 1.84
N PHE A 11 15.39 68.32 2.99
CA PHE A 11 15.28 67.66 4.30
C PHE A 11 13.86 67.17 4.60
N GLY A 12 12.84 67.92 4.18
CA GLY A 12 11.43 67.49 4.25
C GLY A 12 11.13 66.30 3.34
N LEU A 13 11.69 66.26 2.13
CA LEU A 13 11.51 65.14 1.20
C LEU A 13 12.23 63.86 1.68
N ALA A 14 13.41 64.00 2.30
CA ALA A 14 14.15 62.88 2.88
C ALA A 14 13.43 62.26 4.09
N ILE A 15 12.80 63.09 4.94
CA ILE A 15 11.98 62.61 6.05
C ILE A 15 10.68 61.96 5.53
N PHE A 16 10.08 62.50 4.48
CA PHE A 16 8.88 61.90 3.88
C PHE A 16 9.17 60.55 3.21
N LEU A 17 10.33 60.40 2.55
CA LEU A 17 10.82 59.12 2.01
C LEU A 17 11.21 58.11 3.11
N ALA A 18 11.75 58.59 4.25
CA ALA A 18 12.05 57.73 5.41
C ALA A 18 10.76 57.22 6.10
N ILE A 19 9.69 58.04 6.14
CA ILE A 19 8.40 57.63 6.71
C ILE A 19 7.64 56.68 5.76
N LEU A 20 7.79 56.82 4.44
CA LEU A 20 7.26 55.87 3.46
C LEU A 20 8.05 54.55 3.39
N GLY A 21 9.33 54.53 3.77
CA GLY A 21 10.18 53.33 3.80
C GLY A 21 10.01 52.43 5.03
N LEU A 22 9.28 52.86 6.06
CA LEU A 22 9.05 52.12 7.31
C LEU A 22 7.72 51.35 7.35
N GLY A 23 6.94 51.39 6.27
CA GLY A 23 5.59 50.79 6.18
C GLY A 23 5.51 49.40 5.56
N SER A 24 6.63 48.68 5.38
CA SER A 24 6.63 47.30 4.88
C SER A 24 7.34 46.35 5.84
N ALA A 25 7.03 46.47 7.12
CA ALA A 25 7.08 45.29 7.99
C ALA A 25 5.92 44.40 7.54
N SER A 26 6.20 43.48 6.61
CA SER A 26 5.33 42.35 6.35
C SER A 26 5.28 41.54 7.64
N GLY A 27 4.34 41.90 8.52
CA GLY A 27 3.97 41.06 9.63
C GLY A 27 3.51 39.76 9.02
N ALA A 28 4.36 38.73 9.12
CA ALA A 28 3.93 37.37 8.94
C ALA A 28 2.80 37.17 9.94
N VAL A 29 1.56 37.30 9.47
CA VAL A 29 0.39 36.82 10.19
C VAL A 29 0.59 35.32 10.22
N THR A 30 1.27 34.82 11.24
CA THR A 30 1.17 33.42 11.65
C THR A 30 -0.31 33.20 11.89
N ALA A 31 -0.98 32.63 10.90
CA ALA A 31 -2.37 32.23 11.02
C ALA A 31 -2.44 31.27 12.21
N GLU A 32 -2.94 31.78 13.34
CA GLU A 32 -3.07 31.01 14.57
C GLU A 32 -3.99 29.83 14.25
N ARG A 33 -3.44 28.62 14.21
CA ARG A 33 -4.19 27.42 13.83
C ARG A 33 -5.31 27.24 14.84
N LYS A 34 -6.56 27.30 14.36
CA LYS A 34 -7.74 27.03 15.20
C LYS A 34 -7.55 25.69 15.93
N PRO A 35 -7.81 25.62 17.24
CA PRO A 35 -7.59 24.38 18.00
C PRO A 35 -8.57 23.30 17.55
N ILE A 36 -8.04 22.08 17.37
CA ILE A 36 -8.84 20.87 17.14
C ILE A 36 -9.27 20.34 18.52
N ASN A 37 -10.56 20.23 18.74
CA ASN A 37 -11.12 19.72 19.99
C ASN A 37 -11.59 18.27 19.89
N HIS A 38 -12.01 17.87 18.69
CA HIS A 38 -12.52 16.53 18.41
C HIS A 38 -11.96 16.02 17.09
N VAL A 39 -11.66 14.73 17.02
CA VAL A 39 -11.20 14.03 15.81
C VAL A 39 -12.13 12.85 15.58
N PHE A 40 -12.68 12.73 14.39
CA PHE A 40 -13.52 11.64 13.94
C PHE A 40 -12.83 10.94 12.77
N LEU A 41 -12.40 9.71 12.97
CA LEU A 41 -11.91 8.84 11.90
C LEU A 41 -12.98 7.81 11.57
N ILE A 42 -13.58 7.94 10.39
CA ILE A 42 -14.67 7.09 9.91
C ILE A 42 -14.10 6.18 8.82
N SER A 43 -13.95 4.89 9.15
CA SER A 43 -13.51 3.85 8.21
C SER A 43 -14.71 3.06 7.71
N VAL A 44 -14.90 3.05 6.40
CA VAL A 44 -16.03 2.39 5.72
C VAL A 44 -15.54 1.12 5.03
N GLY A 45 -15.69 -0.01 5.71
CA GLY A 45 -15.43 -1.34 5.19
C GLY A 45 -16.10 -1.54 3.85
N GLY A 46 -15.30 -1.87 2.84
CA GLY A 46 -15.79 -2.21 1.51
C GLY A 46 -15.87 -1.05 0.52
N LEU A 47 -15.67 0.19 0.97
CA LEU A 47 -15.67 1.37 0.10
C LEU A 47 -14.44 1.37 -0.81
N ASN A 48 -14.66 1.55 -2.12
CA ASN A 48 -13.62 1.66 -3.13
C ASN A 48 -13.83 2.90 -4.01
N ARG A 49 -12.79 3.26 -4.79
CA ARG A 49 -12.82 4.41 -5.71
C ARG A 49 -13.98 4.32 -6.70
N GLU A 50 -14.14 3.17 -7.35
CA GLU A 50 -15.11 3.01 -8.44
C GLU A 50 -16.54 3.19 -7.92
N GLY A 51 -16.84 2.56 -6.78
CA GLY A 51 -18.10 2.71 -6.05
C GLY A 51 -18.37 4.14 -5.63
N PHE A 52 -17.35 4.85 -5.16
CA PHE A 52 -17.46 6.25 -4.76
C PHE A 52 -17.72 7.18 -5.97
N VAL A 53 -16.96 7.03 -7.05
CA VAL A 53 -17.05 7.91 -8.24
C VAL A 53 -18.35 7.69 -9.02
N SER A 54 -18.78 6.43 -9.14
CA SER A 54 -19.98 6.07 -9.90
C SER A 54 -21.30 6.34 -9.17
N ASN A 55 -21.24 6.76 -7.90
CA ASN A 55 -22.44 6.94 -7.08
C ASN A 55 -22.71 8.40 -6.72
N SER A 56 -23.98 8.68 -6.38
CA SER A 56 -24.37 9.97 -5.82
C SER A 56 -24.04 9.98 -4.34
N ALA A 57 -23.01 10.75 -3.97
CA ALA A 57 -22.56 10.93 -2.59
C ALA A 57 -22.41 12.43 -2.26
N PRO A 58 -23.54 13.17 -2.17
CA PRO A 58 -23.51 14.62 -1.96
C PRO A 58 -22.84 15.03 -0.65
N ASN A 59 -22.98 14.28 0.44
CA ASN A 59 -22.44 14.69 1.74
C ASN A 59 -20.91 14.47 1.80
N MET A 60 -20.43 13.35 1.28
CA MET A 60 -18.99 13.13 1.11
C MET A 60 -18.39 14.19 0.17
N LYS A 61 -19.01 14.46 -0.97
CA LYS A 61 -18.54 15.49 -1.91
C LYS A 61 -18.56 16.89 -1.29
N TYR A 62 -19.54 17.20 -0.45
CA TYR A 62 -19.57 18.44 0.31
C TYR A 62 -18.37 18.56 1.26
N LEU A 63 -18.03 17.50 2.00
CA LEU A 63 -16.83 17.48 2.85
C LEU A 63 -15.54 17.61 2.03
N MET A 64 -15.48 17.05 0.81
CA MET A 64 -14.34 17.25 -0.09
C MET A 64 -14.16 18.71 -0.49
N MET A 65 -15.26 19.43 -0.74
CA MET A 65 -15.22 20.85 -1.10
C MET A 65 -14.80 21.74 0.08
N GLU A 66 -15.21 21.39 1.30
CA GLU A 66 -14.82 22.12 2.51
C GLU A 66 -13.44 21.74 3.06
N GLY A 67 -12.85 20.65 2.56
CA GLY A 67 -11.57 20.12 3.05
C GLY A 67 -10.59 19.78 1.93
N ALA A 68 -9.71 18.83 2.24
CA ALA A 68 -8.78 18.25 1.30
C ALA A 68 -9.17 16.79 1.03
N ALA A 69 -9.09 16.36 -0.23
CA ALA A 69 -9.52 15.02 -0.59
C ALA A 69 -8.74 14.41 -1.74
N SER A 70 -8.74 13.08 -1.80
CA SER A 70 -8.28 12.30 -2.93
C SER A 70 -9.22 11.13 -3.17
N ASP A 71 -9.64 10.93 -4.41
CA ASP A 71 -10.33 9.72 -4.84
C ASP A 71 -9.33 8.61 -5.23
N LYS A 72 -8.02 8.86 -5.18
CA LYS A 72 -6.90 7.96 -5.55
C LYS A 72 -5.98 7.65 -4.38
N THR A 73 -6.52 7.42 -3.19
CA THR A 73 -5.69 7.01 -2.05
C THR A 73 -5.43 5.52 -2.13
N LEU A 74 -4.16 5.12 -2.01
CA LEU A 74 -3.79 3.70 -2.04
C LEU A 74 -4.10 3.05 -0.70
N ALA A 75 -5.04 2.11 -0.70
CA ALA A 75 -5.36 1.30 0.47
C ALA A 75 -4.35 0.18 0.67
N ILE A 76 -4.29 -0.34 1.89
CA ILE A 76 -3.41 -1.46 2.21
C ILE A 76 -3.95 -2.74 1.59
N ARG A 77 -3.04 -3.45 0.91
CA ARG A 77 -3.27 -4.79 0.41
C ARG A 77 -3.11 -5.76 1.57
N SER A 78 -4.23 -6.12 2.18
CA SER A 78 -4.30 -7.07 3.27
C SER A 78 -5.34 -8.14 2.96
N ASP A 79 -5.07 -9.36 3.41
CA ASP A 79 -5.99 -10.49 3.29
C ASP A 79 -7.18 -10.36 4.24
N THR A 80 -6.99 -9.67 5.38
CA THR A 80 -8.01 -9.47 6.40
C THR A 80 -8.30 -7.99 6.66
N MET A 81 -9.50 -7.73 7.15
CA MET A 81 -9.95 -6.40 7.56
C MET A 81 -9.20 -5.94 8.81
N GLU A 82 -8.99 -6.84 9.77
CA GLU A 82 -8.30 -6.59 11.03
C GLU A 82 -6.88 -6.05 10.81
N ALA A 83 -6.13 -6.67 9.89
CA ALA A 83 -4.81 -6.18 9.51
C ALA A 83 -4.88 -4.83 8.79
N ALA A 84 -5.84 -4.63 7.89
CA ALA A 84 -5.98 -3.36 7.18
C ALA A 84 -6.29 -2.20 8.14
N GLU A 85 -7.29 -2.36 9.01
CA GLU A 85 -7.64 -1.34 10.00
C GLU A 85 -6.50 -1.10 10.99
N THR A 86 -5.77 -2.14 11.38
CA THR A 86 -4.56 -1.97 12.21
C THR A 86 -3.49 -1.17 11.49
N SER A 87 -3.28 -1.39 10.19
CA SER A 87 -2.36 -0.57 9.40
C SER A 87 -2.80 0.90 9.33
N LEU A 88 -4.11 1.17 9.16
CA LEU A 88 -4.66 2.53 9.19
C LEU A 88 -4.42 3.22 10.54
N LEU A 89 -4.57 2.49 11.65
CA LEU A 89 -4.49 3.02 13.02
C LEU A 89 -3.05 3.15 13.54
N THR A 90 -2.12 2.33 13.06
CA THR A 90 -0.71 2.34 13.47
C THR A 90 0.17 3.13 12.50
N GLY A 91 -0.26 3.28 11.24
CA GLY A 91 0.59 3.73 10.14
C GLY A 91 1.69 2.73 9.76
N ALA A 92 1.68 1.53 10.34
CA ALA A 92 2.63 0.46 10.06
C ALA A 92 2.00 -0.58 9.11
N LEU A 93 2.83 -1.38 8.45
CA LEU A 93 2.38 -2.49 7.61
C LEU A 93 2.21 -3.77 8.45
N ALA A 94 1.53 -4.77 7.87
CA ALA A 94 1.22 -6.05 8.54
C ALA A 94 2.46 -6.84 8.99
N ASP A 95 3.60 -6.65 8.31
CA ASP A 95 4.88 -7.23 8.70
C ASP A 95 5.41 -6.68 10.02
N ALA A 96 5.07 -5.44 10.37
CA ALA A 96 5.48 -4.79 11.61
C ALA A 96 4.46 -5.03 12.74
N HIS A 97 3.16 -4.80 12.50
CA HIS A 97 2.17 -4.85 13.58
C HIS A 97 1.70 -6.26 13.96
N LYS A 98 1.96 -7.27 13.12
CA LYS A 98 1.63 -8.71 13.31
C LYS A 98 0.18 -9.08 13.60
N HIS A 99 -0.72 -8.11 13.74
CA HIS A 99 -2.15 -8.31 13.85
C HIS A 99 -2.77 -8.72 12.50
N LEU A 100 -2.97 -10.02 12.27
CA LEU A 100 -3.55 -10.55 11.03
C LEU A 100 -5.00 -10.97 11.20
N THR A 101 -5.42 -11.34 12.40
CA THR A 101 -6.76 -11.81 12.74
C THR A 101 -7.21 -11.20 14.06
N ALA A 102 -8.51 -11.28 14.38
CA ALA A 102 -9.07 -10.73 15.61
C ALA A 102 -8.48 -11.31 16.93
N ASN A 103 -7.77 -12.44 16.87
CA ASN A 103 -7.16 -13.07 18.05
C ASN A 103 -5.71 -12.65 18.26
N ASP A 104 -5.10 -12.00 17.28
CA ASP A 104 -3.71 -11.59 17.37
C ASP A 104 -3.60 -10.36 18.27
N LYS A 105 -2.43 -10.14 18.85
CA LYS A 105 -2.13 -8.90 19.55
C LYS A 105 -1.48 -7.91 18.59
N VAL A 106 -1.74 -6.63 18.81
CA VAL A 106 -1.01 -5.56 18.10
C VAL A 106 0.35 -5.39 18.79
N GLU A 107 1.44 -5.67 18.06
CA GLU A 107 2.81 -5.63 18.63
C GLU A 107 3.45 -4.23 18.61
N VAL A 108 2.85 -3.29 17.88
CA VAL A 108 3.37 -1.94 17.70
C VAL A 108 2.42 -0.89 18.25
N GLU A 109 2.95 0.29 18.53
CA GLU A 109 2.17 1.44 18.98
C GLU A 109 1.13 1.85 17.92
N SER A 110 -0.10 2.08 18.36
CA SER A 110 -1.19 2.66 17.56
C SER A 110 -1.41 4.13 17.90
N ILE A 111 -2.20 4.82 17.08
CA ILE A 111 -2.64 6.19 17.39
C ILE A 111 -3.37 6.28 18.74
N PHE A 112 -4.08 5.23 19.15
CA PHE A 112 -4.75 5.22 20.45
C PHE A 112 -3.76 5.25 21.61
N ASP A 113 -2.63 4.54 21.49
CA ASP A 113 -1.57 4.52 22.51
C ASP A 113 -0.90 5.90 22.60
N VAL A 114 -0.61 6.52 21.46
CA VAL A 114 -0.09 7.90 21.39
C VAL A 114 -1.05 8.88 22.08
N LEU A 115 -2.35 8.78 21.80
CA LEU A 115 -3.38 9.64 22.37
C LEU A 115 -3.50 9.45 23.90
N LYS A 116 -3.54 8.20 24.37
CA LYS A 116 -3.62 7.89 25.80
C LYS A 116 -2.39 8.36 26.57
N ARG A 117 -1.18 8.14 26.03
CA ARG A 117 0.07 8.64 26.62
C ARG A 117 0.05 10.16 26.79
N ASN A 118 -0.62 10.87 25.90
CA ASN A 118 -0.78 12.32 25.93
C ASN A 118 -2.08 12.80 26.62
N GLY A 119 -2.74 11.93 27.39
CA GLY A 119 -3.92 12.28 28.19
C GLY A 119 -5.16 12.63 27.38
N ARG A 120 -5.28 12.16 26.13
CA ARG A 120 -6.44 12.39 25.26
C ARG A 120 -7.44 11.24 25.39
N SER A 121 -8.71 11.57 25.55
CA SER A 121 -9.81 10.60 25.62
C SER A 121 -10.14 10.02 24.25
N ILE A 122 -10.45 8.73 24.21
CA ILE A 122 -10.73 7.98 22.99
C ILE A 122 -12.12 7.32 23.04
N LEU A 123 -12.68 7.08 21.86
CA LEU A 123 -13.89 6.28 21.65
C LEU A 123 -13.72 5.45 20.38
N VAL A 124 -14.10 4.18 20.44
CA VAL A 124 -14.12 3.23 19.35
C VAL A 124 -15.54 2.68 19.24
N VAL A 125 -16.13 2.79 18.07
CA VAL A 125 -17.43 2.23 17.74
C VAL A 125 -17.22 1.19 16.66
N ASP A 126 -17.39 -0.07 17.04
CA ASP A 126 -17.03 -1.23 16.24
C ASP A 126 -18.29 -1.88 15.62
N GLY A 127 -18.43 -1.71 14.30
CA GLY A 127 -19.48 -2.36 13.49
C GLY A 127 -19.17 -3.80 13.05
N THR A 128 -18.04 -4.38 13.45
CA THR A 128 -17.59 -5.71 13.00
C THR A 128 -18.13 -6.88 13.81
N GLY A 129 -18.79 -6.61 14.94
CA GLY A 129 -19.17 -7.65 15.90
C GLY A 129 -18.04 -8.05 16.87
N GLY A 130 -17.01 -7.22 17.06
CA GLY A 130 -15.97 -7.44 18.07
C GLY A 130 -14.58 -7.80 17.52
N LYS A 131 -14.38 -7.76 16.20
CA LYS A 131 -13.10 -8.09 15.57
C LYS A 131 -12.02 -7.04 15.83
N LEU A 132 -12.40 -5.84 16.27
CA LEU A 132 -11.49 -4.77 16.67
C LEU A 132 -11.33 -4.67 18.19
N SER A 133 -11.67 -5.73 18.93
CA SER A 133 -11.55 -5.79 20.39
C SER A 133 -10.10 -5.68 20.89
N SER A 134 -9.10 -5.92 20.04
CA SER A 134 -7.69 -5.61 20.32
C SER A 134 -7.45 -4.12 20.65
N PHE A 135 -8.36 -3.23 20.24
CA PHE A 135 -8.35 -1.80 20.58
C PHE A 135 -9.34 -1.44 21.70
N ALA A 136 -9.83 -2.42 22.46
CA ALA A 136 -10.71 -2.18 23.59
C ALA A 136 -9.91 -1.82 24.84
N TYR A 137 -9.85 -0.53 25.16
CA TYR A 137 -9.16 -0.04 26.36
C TYR A 137 -10.07 0.15 27.59
N GLY A 138 -11.38 -0.15 27.45
CA GLY A 138 -12.38 -0.13 28.50
C GLY A 138 -13.81 -0.01 27.98
N GLU A 139 -14.82 -0.40 28.77
CA GLU A 139 -16.24 -0.41 28.35
C GLU A 139 -16.82 0.97 27.97
N LYS A 140 -16.23 2.05 28.50
CA LYS A 140 -16.61 3.42 28.15
C LYS A 140 -16.02 3.89 26.82
N GLU A 141 -14.88 3.32 26.45
CA GLU A 141 -14.06 3.73 25.31
C GLU A 141 -14.32 2.83 24.10
N TYR A 142 -14.88 1.64 24.29
CA TYR A 142 -15.16 0.68 23.21
C TYR A 142 -16.64 0.28 23.22
N LYS A 143 -17.30 0.50 22.09
CA LYS A 143 -18.70 0.14 21.85
C LYS A 143 -18.78 -0.86 20.72
N GLN A 144 -19.05 -2.10 21.08
CA GLN A 144 -19.29 -3.18 20.13
C GLN A 144 -20.76 -3.18 19.72
N LEU A 145 -21.01 -3.13 18.41
CA LEU A 145 -22.32 -3.40 17.84
C LEU A 145 -22.35 -4.82 17.24
N GLU A 146 -23.54 -5.32 16.94
CA GLU A 146 -23.71 -6.62 16.30
C GLU A 146 -23.09 -6.62 14.90
N ALA A 147 -22.56 -7.77 14.48
CA ALA A 147 -22.09 -7.94 13.11
C ALA A 147 -23.23 -7.64 12.12
N ARG A 148 -22.93 -6.88 11.06
CA ARG A 148 -23.91 -6.40 10.04
C ARG A 148 -24.92 -5.38 10.54
N SER A 149 -24.63 -4.68 11.64
CA SER A 149 -25.39 -3.48 12.00
C SER A 149 -25.33 -2.47 10.86
N SER A 150 -26.47 -1.83 10.56
CA SER A 150 -26.53 -0.84 9.48
C SER A 150 -25.71 0.41 9.80
N SER A 151 -25.30 1.14 8.77
CA SER A 151 -24.64 2.45 8.88
C SER A 151 -25.43 3.40 9.78
N GLN A 152 -26.76 3.32 9.76
CA GLN A 152 -27.62 4.14 10.62
C GLN A 152 -27.42 3.79 12.09
N GLN A 153 -27.49 2.50 12.44
CA GLN A 153 -27.32 2.05 13.81
C GLN A 153 -25.92 2.41 14.36
N ILE A 154 -24.88 2.22 13.54
CA ILE A 154 -23.50 2.54 13.91
C ILE A 154 -23.33 4.05 14.11
N MET A 155 -23.79 4.89 13.17
CA MET A 155 -23.65 6.34 13.25
C MET A 155 -24.51 6.96 14.37
N ASP A 156 -25.68 6.39 14.65
CA ASP A 156 -26.53 6.81 15.78
C ASP A 156 -25.90 6.49 17.13
N GLU A 157 -25.38 5.26 17.32
CA GLU A 157 -24.67 4.91 18.55
C GLU A 157 -23.36 5.70 18.69
N ALA A 158 -22.65 5.94 17.59
CA ALA A 158 -21.47 6.78 17.57
C ALA A 158 -21.75 8.20 18.04
N TYR A 159 -22.77 8.86 17.50
CA TYR A 159 -23.15 10.21 17.95
C TYR A 159 -23.64 10.22 19.40
N LYS A 160 -24.41 9.21 19.82
CA LYS A 160 -24.90 9.08 21.20
C LYS A 160 -23.75 8.93 22.20
N SER A 161 -22.85 7.98 21.96
CA SER A 161 -21.68 7.74 22.81
C SER A 161 -20.71 8.93 22.81
N PHE A 162 -20.51 9.56 21.65
CA PHE A 162 -19.75 10.81 21.56
C PHE A 162 -20.40 11.94 22.38
N SER A 163 -21.71 12.14 22.26
CA SER A 163 -22.41 13.24 22.96
C SER A 163 -22.38 13.10 24.48
N GLN A 164 -22.34 11.85 24.99
CA GLN A 164 -22.26 11.56 26.42
C GLN A 164 -20.88 11.89 27.00
N ASN A 165 -19.80 11.50 26.31
CA ASN A 165 -18.44 11.55 26.87
C ASN A 165 -17.54 12.64 26.26
N LYS A 166 -17.94 13.20 25.11
CA LYS A 166 -17.19 14.16 24.28
C LYS A 166 -15.69 13.84 24.18
N PRO A 167 -15.33 12.61 23.75
CA PRO A 167 -13.94 12.20 23.61
C PRO A 167 -13.19 13.11 22.64
N PHE A 168 -11.88 13.22 22.83
CA PHE A 168 -11.01 13.95 21.90
C PHE A 168 -10.90 13.22 20.56
N PHE A 169 -10.76 11.89 20.58
CA PHE A 169 -10.65 11.07 19.37
C PHE A 169 -11.74 10.01 19.32
N SER A 170 -12.40 9.87 18.19
CA SER A 170 -13.44 8.89 17.95
C SER A 170 -13.17 8.16 16.64
N TYR A 171 -13.09 6.83 16.70
CA TYR A 171 -12.95 5.96 15.54
C TYR A 171 -14.22 5.16 15.33
N PHE A 172 -14.79 5.23 14.13
CA PHE A 172 -16.01 4.54 13.75
C PHE A 172 -15.71 3.60 12.59
N TYR A 173 -16.02 2.31 12.78
CA TYR A 173 -15.93 1.32 11.72
C TYR A 173 -17.32 0.90 11.25
N ILE A 174 -17.57 0.98 9.94
CA ILE A 174 -18.86 0.67 9.30
C ILE A 174 -18.65 -0.40 8.23
N ASP A 175 -19.37 -1.52 8.28
CA ASP A 175 -19.14 -2.67 7.39
C ASP A 175 -20.22 -2.91 6.32
N ASP A 176 -21.21 -2.02 6.20
CA ASP A 176 -22.36 -2.20 5.29
C ASP A 176 -21.97 -2.53 3.85
N CYS A 177 -20.92 -1.87 3.34
CA CYS A 177 -20.53 -2.03 1.94
C CYS A 177 -19.84 -3.38 1.70
N THR A 178 -19.06 -3.89 2.66
CA THR A 178 -18.48 -5.25 2.57
C THR A 178 -19.58 -6.30 2.57
N ASP A 179 -20.56 -6.18 3.48
CA ASP A 179 -21.66 -7.14 3.60
C ASP A 179 -22.52 -7.17 2.31
N ALA A 180 -22.76 -6.01 1.69
CA ALA A 180 -23.44 -5.93 0.40
C ALA A 180 -22.65 -6.62 -0.73
N LEU A 181 -21.32 -6.45 -0.78
CA LEU A 181 -20.46 -7.09 -1.78
C LEU A 181 -20.39 -8.62 -1.61
N LEU A 182 -20.40 -9.11 -0.37
CA LEU A 182 -20.42 -10.57 -0.10
C LEU A 182 -21.69 -11.24 -0.64
N ARG A 183 -22.79 -10.49 -0.79
CA ARG A 183 -24.03 -10.97 -1.43
C ARG A 183 -23.97 -10.95 -2.96
N GLN A 184 -22.87 -10.48 -3.56
CA GLN A 184 -22.68 -10.31 -5.00
C GLN A 184 -23.76 -9.43 -5.66
N ASP A 185 -24.34 -8.50 -4.90
CA ASP A 185 -25.37 -7.59 -5.37
C ASP A 185 -24.79 -6.18 -5.55
N GLN A 186 -24.61 -5.79 -6.81
CA GLN A 186 -24.03 -4.51 -7.18
C GLN A 186 -24.96 -3.33 -6.83
N ASP A 187 -26.27 -3.51 -6.94
CA ASP A 187 -27.25 -2.48 -6.59
C ASP A 187 -27.27 -2.28 -5.07
N ALA A 188 -27.26 -3.38 -4.30
CA ALA A 188 -27.13 -3.32 -2.85
C ALA A 188 -25.84 -2.62 -2.40
N TYR A 189 -24.72 -2.83 -3.10
CA TYR A 189 -23.47 -2.12 -2.81
C TYR A 189 -23.61 -0.60 -3.03
N TYR A 190 -24.17 -0.16 -4.16
CA TYR A 190 -24.41 1.27 -4.38
C TYR A 190 -25.45 1.85 -3.41
N HIS A 191 -26.45 1.07 -3.02
CA HIS A 191 -27.40 1.47 -1.98
C HIS A 191 -26.73 1.63 -0.61
N ALA A 192 -25.80 0.73 -0.24
CA ALA A 192 -25.01 0.83 0.99
C ALA A 192 -24.17 2.12 1.03
N ILE A 193 -23.51 2.48 -0.08
CA ILE A 193 -22.76 3.75 -0.18
C ILE A 193 -23.69 4.96 -0.03
N ARG A 194 -24.86 4.97 -0.68
CA ARG A 194 -25.84 6.07 -0.55
C ARG A 194 -26.39 6.18 0.87
N ASN A 195 -26.64 5.04 1.51
CA ASN A 195 -27.09 4.99 2.89
C ASN A 195 -26.01 5.59 3.80
N PHE A 196 -24.76 5.15 3.67
CA PHE A 196 -23.64 5.72 4.42
C PHE A 196 -23.52 7.24 4.20
N ASP A 197 -23.55 7.72 2.96
CA ASP A 197 -23.50 9.15 2.65
C ASP A 197 -24.62 9.94 3.35
N THR A 198 -25.84 9.38 3.37
CA THR A 198 -26.99 9.99 4.06
C THR A 198 -26.75 10.06 5.58
N GLN A 199 -26.25 8.98 6.19
CA GLN A 199 -25.96 8.95 7.63
C GLN A 199 -24.79 9.89 8.00
N LEU A 200 -23.79 10.01 7.14
CA LEU A 200 -22.71 11.00 7.28
C LEU A 200 -23.27 12.42 7.25
N GLY A 201 -24.20 12.73 6.34
CA GLY A 201 -24.89 14.01 6.30
C GLY A 201 -25.65 14.34 7.58
N ILE A 202 -26.39 13.36 8.13
CA ILE A 202 -27.09 13.49 9.41
C ILE A 202 -26.10 13.75 10.55
N PHE A 203 -24.99 13.00 10.61
CA PHE A 203 -23.96 13.18 11.62
C PHE A 203 -23.31 14.56 11.55
N VAL A 204 -22.90 15.01 10.36
CA VAL A 204 -22.35 16.35 10.13
C VAL A 204 -23.35 17.42 10.54
N LYS A 205 -24.64 17.25 10.21
CA LYS A 205 -25.69 18.18 10.63
C LYS A 205 -25.78 18.25 12.17
N ARG A 206 -25.77 17.13 12.87
CA ARG A 206 -25.78 17.10 14.34
C ARG A 206 -24.55 17.79 14.96
N LEU A 207 -23.37 17.67 14.33
CA LEU A 207 -22.17 18.42 14.74
C LEU A 207 -22.29 19.93 14.50
N LYS A 208 -22.94 20.34 13.41
CA LYS A 208 -23.23 21.76 13.12
C LYS A 208 -24.22 22.33 14.13
N ASP A 209 -25.32 21.62 14.39
CA ASP A 209 -26.36 22.02 15.34
C ASP A 209 -25.83 22.15 16.79
N SER A 210 -24.81 21.36 17.14
CA SER A 210 -24.13 21.43 18.44
C SER A 210 -22.94 22.39 18.50
N GLY A 211 -22.62 23.09 17.40
CA GLY A 211 -21.49 24.04 17.33
C GLY A 211 -20.11 23.38 17.45
N LEU A 212 -20.01 22.08 17.18
CA LEU A 212 -18.77 21.30 17.27
C LEU A 212 -18.08 21.12 15.92
N TYR A 213 -18.81 21.29 14.81
CA TYR A 213 -18.32 21.06 13.45
C TYR A 213 -17.00 21.80 13.15
N ASP A 214 -16.95 23.12 13.36
CA ASP A 214 -15.76 23.95 13.05
C ASP A 214 -14.54 23.69 13.95
N LYS A 215 -14.72 22.91 15.03
CA LYS A 215 -13.66 22.52 15.97
C LYS A 215 -13.32 21.03 15.86
N SER A 216 -13.85 20.36 14.84
CA SER A 216 -13.70 18.94 14.62
C SER A 216 -12.86 18.66 13.38
N LEU A 217 -11.95 17.72 13.50
CA LEU A 217 -11.27 17.08 12.37
C LEU A 217 -12.09 15.84 11.98
N ILE A 218 -12.59 15.78 10.76
CA ILE A 218 -13.37 14.66 10.22
C ILE A 218 -12.57 14.03 9.09
N ILE A 219 -12.23 12.75 9.24
CA ILE A 219 -11.58 11.94 8.23
C ILE A 219 -12.53 10.83 7.82
N VAL A 220 -12.77 10.68 6.52
CA VAL A 220 -13.57 9.58 5.95
C VAL A 220 -12.72 8.83 4.94
N THR A 221 -12.56 7.52 5.13
CA THR A 221 -11.82 6.66 4.21
C THR A 221 -12.22 5.18 4.37
N SER A 222 -11.45 4.28 3.77
CA SER A 222 -11.49 2.84 4.04
C SER A 222 -10.06 2.33 4.14
N ALA A 223 -9.73 1.49 5.12
CA ALA A 223 -8.38 0.95 5.22
C ALA A 223 -8.05 -0.03 4.07
N ARG A 224 -9.07 -0.71 3.53
CA ARG A 224 -8.96 -1.74 2.49
C ARG A 224 -9.92 -1.45 1.33
N SER A 225 -9.44 -1.55 0.10
CA SER A 225 -10.31 -1.51 -1.07
C SER A 225 -10.84 -2.91 -1.40
N THR A 226 -12.05 -2.98 -1.91
CA THR A 226 -12.65 -4.20 -2.49
C THR A 226 -12.45 -4.29 -4.01
N SER A 227 -11.83 -3.28 -4.61
CA SER A 227 -11.54 -3.20 -6.03
C SER A 227 -10.09 -3.62 -6.34
N PRO A 228 -9.82 -4.26 -7.49
CA PRO A 228 -8.45 -4.57 -7.93
C PRO A 228 -7.53 -3.36 -8.04
N SER A 229 -8.08 -2.15 -8.18
CA SER A 229 -7.29 -0.91 -8.21
C SER A 229 -6.60 -0.62 -6.88
N ASN A 230 -7.07 -1.21 -5.77
CA ASN A 230 -6.66 -0.90 -4.41
C ASN A 230 -6.82 0.58 -4.02
N LEU A 231 -7.67 1.32 -4.74
CA LEU A 231 -7.91 2.74 -4.49
C LEU A 231 -9.17 2.95 -3.66
N VAL A 232 -9.11 3.91 -2.75
CA VAL A 232 -10.20 4.35 -1.87
C VAL A 232 -10.27 5.88 -1.86
N PRO A 233 -11.46 6.46 -1.59
CA PRO A 233 -11.54 7.87 -1.26
C PRO A 233 -10.90 8.13 0.12
N LEU A 234 -10.25 9.29 0.24
CA LEU A 234 -9.80 9.86 1.51
C LEU A 234 -10.25 11.31 1.53
N ILE A 235 -11.00 11.66 2.56
CA ILE A 235 -11.54 13.00 2.77
C ILE A 235 -11.06 13.46 4.14
N ILE A 236 -10.44 14.64 4.21
CA ILE A 236 -9.93 15.23 5.44
C ILE A 236 -10.48 16.65 5.53
N TYR A 237 -11.35 16.89 6.50
CA TYR A 237 -11.94 18.19 6.78
C TYR A 237 -11.59 18.61 8.21
N GLY A 238 -11.23 19.87 8.42
CA GLY A 238 -11.13 20.43 9.76
C GLY A 238 -10.13 21.58 9.91
N PRO A 239 -9.93 22.07 11.13
CA PRO A 239 -8.94 23.10 11.42
C PRO A 239 -7.54 22.71 10.96
N GLY A 240 -6.86 23.61 10.25
CA GLY A 240 -5.50 23.37 9.75
C GLY A 240 -5.44 22.58 8.44
N CYS A 241 -6.58 22.18 7.85
CA CYS A 241 -6.63 21.56 6.54
C CYS A 241 -6.87 22.58 5.42
N ASN A 242 -6.35 22.30 4.23
CA ASN A 242 -6.65 23.08 3.03
C ASN A 242 -8.13 22.92 2.66
N VAL A 243 -8.72 23.97 2.10
CA VAL A 243 -10.11 23.99 1.64
C VAL A 243 -10.13 23.79 0.13
N ASN A 244 -11.05 22.96 -0.36
CA ASN A 244 -11.24 22.66 -1.78
C ASN A 244 -9.93 22.24 -2.48
N SER A 245 -9.17 21.34 -1.85
CA SER A 245 -7.84 20.94 -2.32
C SER A 245 -7.76 19.46 -2.66
N GLY A 246 -7.18 19.15 -3.83
CA GLY A 246 -6.89 17.78 -4.24
C GLY A 246 -5.58 17.28 -3.65
N MET A 247 -5.56 16.04 -3.15
CA MET A 247 -4.35 15.37 -2.67
C MET A 247 -3.93 14.25 -3.64
N SER A 248 -2.63 14.03 -3.76
CA SER A 248 -2.06 12.97 -4.60
C SER A 248 -1.01 12.17 -3.83
N GLY A 249 -0.83 10.91 -4.24
CA GLY A 249 0.20 10.03 -3.67
C GLY A 249 -0.04 9.56 -2.24
N ALA A 250 -1.23 9.80 -1.67
CA ALA A 250 -1.56 9.40 -0.31
C ALA A 250 -1.80 7.88 -0.21
N MET A 251 -1.38 7.31 0.91
CA MET A 251 -1.68 5.95 1.34
C MET A 251 -2.54 5.98 2.61
N THR A 252 -3.32 4.93 2.88
CA THR A 252 -4.13 4.87 4.11
C THR A 252 -3.28 4.86 5.39
N ILE A 253 -2.06 4.32 5.34
CA ILE A 253 -1.10 4.38 6.47
C ILE A 253 -0.66 5.82 6.81
N ASP A 254 -0.82 6.78 5.90
CA ASP A 254 -0.46 8.18 6.13
C ASP A 254 -1.44 8.88 7.08
N VAL A 255 -2.63 8.32 7.28
CA VAL A 255 -3.72 8.95 8.06
C VAL A 255 -3.32 9.12 9.52
N ALA A 256 -2.77 8.09 10.16
CA ALA A 256 -2.34 8.17 11.56
C ALA A 256 -1.28 9.28 11.77
N SER A 257 -0.26 9.32 10.91
CA SER A 257 0.78 10.34 10.94
C SER A 257 0.22 11.74 10.65
N THR A 258 -0.74 11.86 9.74
CA THR A 258 -1.41 13.13 9.40
C THR A 258 -2.20 13.68 10.58
N ILE A 259 -2.96 12.82 11.27
CA ILE A 259 -3.72 13.21 12.46
C ILE A 259 -2.76 13.69 13.55
N CYS A 260 -1.70 12.92 13.85
CA CYS A 260 -0.70 13.29 14.87
C CYS A 260 -0.06 14.64 14.54
N ARG A 261 0.30 14.88 13.28
CA ARG A 261 0.85 16.17 12.83
C ARG A 261 -0.12 17.33 13.05
N LEU A 262 -1.41 17.15 12.76
CA LEU A 262 -2.44 18.18 12.93
C LEU A 262 -2.68 18.55 14.40
N ILE A 263 -2.63 17.57 15.30
CA ILE A 263 -2.85 17.77 16.74
C ILE A 263 -1.55 18.10 17.51
N GLY A 264 -0.41 18.15 16.83
CA GLY A 264 0.89 18.48 17.42
C GLY A 264 1.52 17.36 18.24
N LEU A 265 1.24 16.10 17.92
CA LEU A 265 1.84 14.91 18.54
C LEU A 265 2.80 14.20 17.57
N GLU A 266 3.72 13.41 18.12
CA GLU A 266 4.56 12.50 17.34
C GLU A 266 3.72 11.33 16.79
N ALA A 267 4.04 10.88 15.57
CA ALA A 267 3.40 9.71 14.98
C ALA A 267 3.76 8.44 15.77
N PRO A 268 2.96 7.36 15.68
CA PRO A 268 3.30 6.09 16.32
C PRO A 268 4.70 5.61 15.90
N ALA A 269 5.46 5.04 16.84
CA ALA A 269 6.89 4.79 16.65
C ALA A 269 7.24 3.89 15.44
N SER A 270 6.36 2.96 15.08
CA SER A 270 6.54 2.06 13.93
C SER A 270 5.83 2.53 12.67
N SER A 271 5.26 3.75 12.69
CA SER A 271 4.57 4.33 11.54
C SER A 271 5.55 4.54 10.39
N ARG A 272 5.18 4.03 9.22
CA ARG A 272 5.83 4.32 7.94
C ARG A 272 5.06 5.37 7.13
N GLY A 273 3.90 5.80 7.62
CA GLY A 273 3.06 6.80 6.97
C GLY A 273 3.69 8.18 7.02
N ILE A 274 3.61 8.91 5.91
CA ILE A 274 4.10 10.29 5.78
C ILE A 274 2.89 11.21 5.93
N PRO A 275 2.91 12.23 6.81
CA PRO A 275 1.81 13.19 6.89
C PRO A 275 1.45 13.74 5.51
N ILE A 276 0.17 13.77 5.18
CA ILE A 276 -0.30 14.21 3.86
C ILE A 276 -0.22 15.74 3.82
N TYR A 277 0.97 16.28 3.58
CA TYR A 277 1.23 17.73 3.64
C TYR A 277 0.40 18.52 2.62
N GLY A 278 -0.01 17.90 1.50
CA GLY A 278 -0.96 18.49 0.56
C GLY A 278 -2.34 18.77 1.15
N SER A 279 -2.70 18.09 2.25
CA SER A 279 -3.93 18.34 3.01
C SER A 279 -3.83 19.49 4.00
N LEU A 280 -2.62 19.95 4.32
CA LEU A 280 -2.36 20.84 5.47
C LEU A 280 -2.14 22.29 5.05
N GLN A 281 -2.61 23.21 5.89
CA GLN A 281 -2.25 24.63 5.83
C GLN A 281 -0.88 24.83 6.47
N LEU A 282 0.13 24.99 5.63
CA LEU A 282 1.51 25.20 6.02
C LEU A 282 1.90 26.65 5.79
N SER A 283 2.68 27.20 6.72
CA SER A 283 3.35 28.48 6.51
C SER A 283 4.39 28.35 5.39
N GLU A 284 4.76 29.49 4.79
CA GLU A 284 5.74 29.49 3.71
C GLU A 284 7.10 28.94 4.15
N GLU A 285 7.52 29.27 5.38
CA GLU A 285 8.74 28.74 5.98
C GLU A 285 8.68 27.22 6.17
N GLU A 286 7.57 26.69 6.71
CA GLU A 286 7.39 25.23 6.83
C GLU A 286 7.46 24.55 5.45
N ARG A 287 6.84 25.14 4.42
CA ARG A 287 6.89 24.59 3.05
C ARG A 287 8.31 24.54 2.51
N GLN A 288 9.09 25.60 2.69
CA GLN A 288 10.49 25.65 2.25
C GLN A 288 11.37 24.64 3.00
N ASN A 289 11.20 24.55 4.31
CA ASN A 289 11.92 23.58 5.14
C ASN A 289 11.59 22.14 4.75
N LEU A 290 10.31 21.83 4.53
CA LEU A 290 9.87 20.52 4.05
C LEU A 290 10.42 20.19 2.67
N ALA A 291 10.34 21.14 1.72
CA ALA A 291 10.90 20.96 0.38
C ALA A 291 12.41 20.68 0.43
N SER A 292 13.15 21.40 1.27
CA SER A 292 14.60 21.19 1.44
C SER A 292 14.91 19.81 2.03
N THR A 293 14.07 19.31 2.95
CA THR A 293 14.21 17.98 3.57
C THR A 293 13.91 16.89 2.55
N TRP A 294 12.81 17.02 1.82
CA TRP A 294 12.45 16.09 0.74
C TRP A 294 13.49 16.04 -0.37
N ILE A 295 14.09 17.16 -0.76
CA ILE A 295 15.18 17.14 -1.74
C ILE A 295 16.35 16.27 -1.24
N LYS A 296 16.72 16.40 0.04
CA LYS A 296 17.79 15.58 0.64
C LYS A 296 17.41 14.10 0.69
N ASP A 297 16.19 13.79 1.12
CA ASP A 297 15.69 12.41 1.21
C ASP A 297 15.60 11.77 -0.19
N LEU A 298 15.05 12.47 -1.18
CA LEU A 298 15.00 12.01 -2.57
C LEU A 298 16.40 11.77 -3.16
N GLN A 299 17.37 12.61 -2.83
CA GLN A 299 18.76 12.40 -3.25
C GLN A 299 19.35 11.14 -2.61
N LYS A 300 19.08 10.91 -1.32
CA LYS A 300 19.52 9.72 -0.59
C LYS A 300 18.87 8.45 -1.13
N ASP A 301 17.56 8.46 -1.35
CA ASP A 301 16.81 7.34 -1.91
C ASP A 301 17.26 7.03 -3.33
N ARG A 302 17.53 8.07 -4.14
CA ARG A 302 18.11 7.91 -5.47
C ARG A 302 19.45 7.18 -5.40
N GLN A 303 20.35 7.57 -4.50
CA GLN A 303 21.64 6.88 -4.33
C GLN A 303 21.45 5.42 -3.87
N ALA A 304 20.57 5.18 -2.90
CA ALA A 304 20.27 3.83 -2.43
C ALA A 304 19.72 2.93 -3.54
N ASN A 305 18.78 3.46 -4.35
CA ASN A 305 18.20 2.74 -5.48
C ASN A 305 19.24 2.43 -6.56
N TRP A 306 20.13 3.39 -6.91
CA TRP A 306 21.21 3.11 -7.85
C TRP A 306 22.18 2.06 -7.34
N ASN A 307 22.55 2.11 -6.05
CA ASN A 307 23.39 1.08 -5.45
C ASN A 307 22.74 -0.31 -5.48
N MET A 308 21.42 -0.40 -5.26
CA MET A 308 20.69 -1.66 -5.38
C MET A 308 20.65 -2.14 -6.83
N ASN A 309 20.40 -1.25 -7.80
CA ASN A 309 20.40 -1.59 -9.21
C ASN A 309 21.75 -2.14 -9.68
N PHE A 310 22.86 -1.50 -9.29
CA PHE A 310 24.20 -2.01 -9.63
C PHE A 310 24.44 -3.40 -9.03
N ARG A 311 23.99 -3.66 -7.80
CA ARG A 311 24.08 -5.00 -7.20
C ARG A 311 23.27 -6.04 -7.98
N LEU A 312 22.05 -5.69 -8.38
CA LEU A 312 21.19 -6.58 -9.17
C LEU A 312 21.78 -6.85 -10.56
N GLU A 313 22.38 -5.85 -11.20
CA GLU A 313 23.08 -6.02 -12.49
C GLU A 313 24.29 -6.94 -12.35
N ASP A 314 25.06 -6.81 -11.26
CA ASP A 314 26.17 -7.71 -10.97
C ASP A 314 25.69 -9.15 -10.73
N GLU A 315 24.62 -9.34 -9.96
CA GLU A 315 24.01 -10.65 -9.71
C GLU A 315 23.46 -11.29 -11.00
N LEU A 316 22.77 -10.50 -11.82
CA LEU A 316 22.26 -10.93 -13.11
C LEU A 316 23.42 -11.35 -14.03
N SER A 317 24.48 -10.56 -14.09
CA SER A 317 25.67 -10.85 -14.91
C SER A 317 26.37 -12.14 -14.45
N ARG A 318 26.48 -12.36 -13.14
CA ARG A 318 27.01 -13.62 -12.57
C ARG A 318 26.13 -14.81 -12.96
N THR A 319 24.82 -14.67 -12.83
CA THR A 319 23.85 -15.72 -13.19
C THR A 319 23.93 -16.07 -14.68
N ILE A 320 24.05 -15.06 -15.56
CA ILE A 320 24.23 -15.27 -17.00
C ILE A 320 25.50 -16.08 -17.29
N ARG A 321 26.63 -15.73 -16.64
CA ARG A 321 27.89 -16.46 -16.81
C ARG A 321 27.81 -17.91 -16.32
N GLN A 322 27.10 -18.16 -15.21
CA GLN A 322 26.86 -19.52 -14.73
C GLN A 322 25.97 -20.31 -15.70
N MET A 323 24.92 -19.68 -16.25
CA MET A 323 24.08 -20.33 -17.24
C MET A 323 24.85 -20.63 -18.54
N SER A 324 25.73 -19.75 -18.99
CA SER A 324 26.57 -20.00 -20.17
C SER A 324 27.56 -21.14 -19.91
N SER A 325 28.22 -21.18 -18.76
CA SER A 325 29.14 -22.27 -18.42
C SER A 325 28.41 -23.61 -18.32
N ILE A 326 27.23 -23.65 -17.69
CA ILE A 326 26.39 -24.87 -17.63
C ILE A 326 25.96 -25.30 -19.04
N LYS A 327 25.65 -24.35 -19.93
CA LYS A 327 25.29 -24.66 -21.32
C LYS A 327 26.47 -25.26 -22.09
N GLU A 328 27.67 -24.70 -21.92
CA GLU A 328 28.91 -25.22 -22.51
C GLU A 328 29.23 -26.61 -21.96
N GLU A 329 29.14 -26.82 -20.64
CA GLU A 329 29.33 -28.13 -20.01
C GLU A 329 28.31 -29.14 -20.56
N LYS A 330 27.03 -28.79 -20.64
CA LYS A 330 26.01 -29.67 -21.24
C LYS A 330 26.34 -30.03 -22.68
N GLN A 331 26.74 -29.05 -23.50
CA GLN A 331 27.13 -29.30 -24.88
C GLN A 331 28.32 -30.26 -24.94
N SER A 332 29.35 -30.04 -24.12
CA SER A 332 30.52 -30.93 -24.06
C SER A 332 30.16 -32.37 -23.64
N VAL A 333 29.19 -32.54 -22.72
CA VAL A 333 28.68 -33.85 -22.32
C VAL A 333 27.92 -34.52 -23.46
N PHE A 334 27.12 -33.77 -24.21
CA PHE A 334 26.43 -34.29 -25.41
C PHE A 334 27.42 -34.69 -26.50
N ASP A 335 28.44 -33.87 -26.77
CA ASP A 335 29.47 -34.17 -27.76
C ASP A 335 30.27 -35.41 -27.37
N PHE A 336 30.69 -35.52 -26.10
CA PHE A 336 31.38 -36.70 -25.57
C PHE A 336 30.52 -37.98 -25.64
N ALA A 337 29.22 -37.88 -25.33
CA ALA A 337 28.29 -38.99 -25.48
C ALA A 337 28.14 -39.41 -26.95
N GLY A 338 28.08 -38.44 -27.88
CA GLY A 338 28.04 -38.68 -29.32
C GLY A 338 29.28 -39.40 -29.84
N GLU A 339 30.48 -38.99 -29.41
CA GLU A 339 31.73 -39.68 -29.75
C GLU A 339 31.74 -41.13 -29.25
N ARG A 340 31.27 -41.36 -28.02
CA ARG A 340 31.13 -42.71 -27.45
C ARG A 340 30.16 -43.56 -28.26
N GLU A 341 29.02 -43.01 -28.66
CA GLU A 341 28.03 -43.67 -29.51
C GLU A 341 28.66 -44.09 -30.85
N GLN A 342 29.42 -43.19 -31.49
CA GLN A 342 30.12 -43.47 -32.75
C GLN A 342 31.17 -44.58 -32.59
N LEU A 343 31.95 -44.57 -31.50
CA LEU A 343 32.90 -45.64 -31.20
C LEU A 343 32.20 -47.00 -31.01
N ILE A 344 31.07 -47.01 -30.30
CA ILE A 344 30.25 -48.22 -30.10
C ILE A 344 29.72 -48.73 -31.44
N ILE A 345 29.23 -47.85 -32.32
CA ILE A 345 28.77 -48.20 -33.67
C ILE A 345 29.92 -48.80 -34.49
N GLY A 346 31.10 -48.18 -34.45
CA GLY A 346 32.30 -48.68 -35.15
C GLY A 346 32.74 -50.06 -34.66
N LEU A 347 32.74 -50.28 -33.34
CA LEU A 347 33.03 -51.58 -32.73
C LEU A 347 31.96 -52.63 -33.10
N LYS A 348 30.67 -52.30 -33.06
CA LYS A 348 29.60 -53.20 -33.50
C LYS A 348 29.73 -53.58 -34.97
N SER A 349 30.10 -52.64 -35.83
CA SER A 349 30.34 -52.90 -37.25
C SER A 349 31.49 -53.89 -37.44
N LYS A 350 32.64 -53.68 -36.76
CA LYS A 350 33.76 -54.64 -36.78
C LYS A 350 33.35 -56.04 -36.30
N ILE A 351 32.64 -56.13 -35.18
CA ILE A 351 32.13 -57.42 -34.66
C ILE A 351 31.18 -58.09 -35.66
N THR A 352 30.36 -57.32 -36.36
CA THR A 352 29.43 -57.83 -37.37
C THR A 352 30.17 -58.37 -38.59
N VAL A 353 31.21 -57.66 -39.06
CA VAL A 353 32.08 -58.11 -40.15
C VAL A 353 32.84 -59.38 -39.76
N GLU A 354 33.40 -59.44 -38.55
CA GLU A 354 34.07 -60.64 -38.04
C GLU A 354 33.11 -61.84 -37.97
N ARG A 355 31.89 -61.64 -37.47
CA ARG A 355 30.86 -62.70 -37.46
C ARG A 355 30.47 -63.15 -38.87
N ALA A 356 30.33 -62.22 -39.82
CA ALA A 356 30.03 -62.56 -41.21
C ALA A 356 31.18 -63.35 -41.85
N ALA A 357 32.43 -62.98 -41.57
CA ALA A 357 33.61 -63.72 -42.02
C ALA A 357 33.65 -65.14 -41.42
N TRP A 358 33.33 -65.28 -40.13
CA TRP A 358 33.25 -66.58 -39.46
C TRP A 358 32.14 -67.47 -40.04
N CYS A 359 30.95 -66.91 -40.27
CA CYS A 359 29.87 -67.61 -40.97
C CYS A 359 30.29 -68.03 -42.38
N GLY A 360 30.95 -67.16 -43.13
CA GLY A 360 31.51 -67.47 -44.45
C GLY A 360 32.50 -68.64 -44.39
N PHE A 361 33.40 -68.63 -43.41
CA PHE A 361 34.35 -69.73 -43.18
C PHE A 361 33.65 -71.06 -42.87
N VAL A 362 32.61 -71.06 -42.04
CA VAL A 362 31.80 -72.26 -41.74
C VAL A 362 31.10 -72.78 -42.98
N VAL A 363 30.54 -71.91 -43.81
CA VAL A 363 29.89 -72.30 -45.06
C VAL A 363 30.88 -72.94 -46.03
N VAL A 364 32.10 -72.40 -46.14
CA VAL A 364 33.18 -73.00 -46.95
C VAL A 364 33.58 -74.36 -46.41
N MET A 365 33.74 -74.50 -45.09
CA MET A 365 34.02 -75.79 -44.43
C MET A 365 32.91 -76.82 -44.69
N LEU A 366 31.64 -76.44 -44.55
CA LEU A 366 30.50 -77.31 -44.82
C LEU A 366 30.42 -77.71 -46.29
N ALA A 367 30.65 -76.77 -47.21
CA ALA A 367 30.71 -77.06 -48.64
C ALA A 367 31.85 -78.03 -48.98
N GLY A 368 33.01 -77.87 -48.34
CA GLY A 368 34.14 -78.82 -48.41
C GLY A 368 33.76 -80.21 -47.93
N TYR A 369 33.11 -80.32 -46.75
CA TYR A 369 32.62 -81.59 -46.21
C TYR A 369 31.57 -82.26 -47.10
N VAL A 370 30.66 -81.49 -47.70
CA VAL A 370 29.67 -82.03 -48.64
C VAL A 370 30.34 -82.53 -49.92
N LEU A 371 31.34 -81.80 -50.44
CA LEU A 371 32.16 -82.24 -51.58
C LEU A 371 32.90 -83.54 -51.28
N GLU A 372 33.52 -83.64 -50.10
CA GLU A 372 34.15 -84.89 -49.64
C GLU A 372 33.13 -86.02 -49.50
N TYR A 373 31.96 -85.77 -48.92
CA TYR A 373 30.89 -86.76 -48.80
C TYR A 373 30.40 -87.25 -50.17
N VAL A 374 30.22 -86.35 -51.14
CA VAL A 374 29.83 -86.70 -52.51
C VAL A 374 30.93 -87.49 -53.23
N LEU A 375 32.20 -87.13 -53.04
CA LEU A 375 33.35 -87.87 -53.59
C LEU A 375 33.49 -89.25 -52.96
N LEU A 376 33.34 -89.37 -51.65
CA LEU A 376 33.38 -90.63 -50.92
C LEU A 376 32.20 -91.55 -51.28
N LYS A 377 30.98 -91.00 -51.42
CA LYS A 377 29.79 -91.72 -51.90
C LYS A 377 29.97 -92.27 -53.31
N LYS A 378 30.70 -91.57 -54.18
CA LYS A 378 31.03 -92.04 -55.55
C LYS A 378 32.09 -93.14 -55.57
N LYS A 379 32.92 -93.24 -54.53
CA LYS A 379 34.10 -94.13 -54.49
C LYS A 379 33.91 -95.39 -53.62
N PHE A 380 33.00 -95.36 -52.64
CA PHE A 380 32.69 -96.50 -51.76
C PHE A 380 31.17 -96.75 -51.70
N LEU A 381 30.71 -97.77 -52.41
CA LEU A 381 29.38 -98.37 -52.31
C LEU A 381 29.30 -99.19 -51.01
N LEU A 382 29.05 -98.56 -49.86
CA LEU A 382 28.74 -99.25 -48.60
C LEU A 382 27.96 -98.31 -47.68
N PHE A 383 26.64 -98.27 -47.85
CA PHE A 383 25.60 -98.55 -46.85
C PHE A 383 24.24 -98.09 -47.40
N LYS A 384 23.23 -98.94 -47.16
CA LYS A 384 21.86 -98.89 -47.68
C LYS A 384 21.10 -97.65 -47.23
#